data_AF-A0A961IUB7-F1
#
_entry.id   AF-A0A961IUB7-F1
#
_cell.length_a   1.000
_cell.length_b   1.000
_cell.length_c   1.000
_cell.angle_alpha   90.00
_cell.angle_beta   90.00
_cell.angle_gamma   90.00
#
_symmetry.space_group_name_H-M   'P 1'
#
loop_
_entity.id
_entity.type
_entity.pdbx_description
1 polymer ?
#
loop_
_entity_poly.entity_id
_entity_poly.type
_entity_poly.pdbx_seq_one_letter_code
_entity_poly.pdbx_strand_id
1 'polypeptide(L)'
;MNILILGGGGREHALAWAVKQNPKCDRLIVAPGNAGIAAIAECAALDIEDGGAVAEFCAENAVDFVIIGPEAPLAAGVADR
;
A
#
# COMPACT_ATOMS: atom_id res chain seq x y z
N MET A 1 3.44 -0.90 -13.57
CA MET A 1 2.90 0.03 -12.56
C MET A 1 3.39 -0.39 -11.17
N ASN A 2 3.91 0.56 -10.41
CA ASN A 2 4.28 0.39 -9.01
C ASN A 2 3.08 0.74 -8.12
N ILE A 3 2.65 -0.20 -7.31
CA ILE A 3 1.44 -0.07 -6.50
C ILE A 3 1.80 -0.12 -5.01
N LEU A 4 1.19 0.78 -4.23
CA LEU A 4 1.23 0.77 -2.77
C LEU A 4 -0.15 0.39 -2.22
N ILE A 5 -0.20 -0.55 -1.28
CA ILE A 5 -1.40 -0.83 -0.48
C ILE A 5 -1.16 -0.34 0.95
N LEU A 6 -2.06 0.46 1.48
CA LEU A 6 -2.03 0.88 2.89
C LEU A 6 -2.88 -0.08 3.74
N GLY A 7 -2.31 -0.55 4.84
CA GLY A 7 -2.89 -1.50 5.79
C GLY A 7 -2.10 -2.80 5.91
N GLY A 8 -2.58 -3.70 6.77
CA GLY A 8 -1.90 -4.95 7.10
C GLY A 8 -2.85 -6.06 7.54
N GLY A 9 -4.15 -5.91 7.29
CA GLY A 9 -5.16 -6.91 7.65
C GLY A 9 -5.29 -8.02 6.60
N GLY A 10 -6.26 -8.91 6.83
CA GLY A 10 -6.59 -9.98 5.87
C GLY A 10 -7.14 -9.44 4.54
N ARG A 11 -7.83 -8.29 4.58
CA ARG A 11 -8.33 -7.61 3.37
C ARG A 11 -7.18 -7.15 2.49
N GLU A 12 -6.17 -6.51 3.06
CA GLU A 12 -5.01 -6.04 2.30
C GLU A 12 -4.17 -7.20 1.77
N HIS A 13 -4.13 -8.33 2.49
CA HIS A 13 -3.54 -9.56 1.95
C HIS A 13 -4.29 -10.07 0.71
N ALA A 14 -5.63 -10.16 0.78
CA ALA A 14 -6.43 -10.56 -0.38
C ALA A 14 -6.27 -9.61 -1.57
N LEU A 15 -6.21 -8.29 -1.32
CA LEU A 15 -5.95 -7.27 -2.34
C LEU A 15 -4.55 -7.45 -2.96
N ALA A 16 -3.51 -7.62 -2.13
CA ALA A 16 -2.15 -7.87 -2.61
C ALA A 16 -2.07 -9.13 -3.48
N TRP A 17 -2.73 -10.21 -3.06
CA TRP A 17 -2.81 -11.46 -3.81
C TRP A 17 -3.51 -11.28 -5.17
N ALA A 18 -4.60 -10.50 -5.22
CA ALA A 18 -5.31 -10.21 -6.47
C ALA A 18 -4.50 -9.30 -7.40
N VAL A 19 -3.90 -8.23 -6.87
CA VAL A 19 -3.09 -7.27 -7.63
C VAL A 19 -1.89 -7.95 -8.29
N LYS A 20 -1.22 -8.85 -7.58
CA LYS A 20 -0.04 -9.58 -8.11
C LYS A 20 -0.33 -10.47 -9.32
N GLN A 21 -1.59 -10.84 -9.54
CA GLN A 21 -1.98 -11.61 -10.72
C GLN A 21 -2.09 -10.75 -11.99
N ASN A 22 -2.10 -9.42 -11.86
CA ASN A 22 -2.20 -8.53 -12.99
C ASN A 22 -0.82 -8.35 -13.67
N PRO A 23 -0.68 -8.65 -14.97
CA PRO A 23 0.61 -8.51 -15.67
C PRO A 23 1.10 -7.06 -15.81
N LYS A 24 0.29 -6.06 -15.45
CA LYS A 24 0.68 -4.64 -15.43
C LYS A 24 1.26 -4.18 -14.08
N CYS A 25 1.23 -5.03 -13.06
CA CYS A 25 1.85 -4.75 -11.75
C CYS A 25 3.33 -5.13 -11.82
N ASP A 26 4.21 -4.12 -11.81
CA ASP A 26 5.66 -4.34 -11.90
C ASP A 26 6.26 -4.51 -10.49
N ARG A 27 5.81 -3.68 -9.54
CA ARG A 27 6.23 -3.71 -8.14
C ARG A 27 5.03 -3.51 -7.23
N LEU A 28 4.97 -4.27 -6.14
CA LEU A 28 3.91 -4.19 -5.14
C LEU A 28 4.50 -4.03 -3.75
N ILE A 29 4.17 -2.91 -3.12
CA ILE A 29 4.53 -2.58 -1.74
C ILE A 29 3.25 -2.57 -0.91
N VAL A 30 3.32 -3.06 0.32
CA VAL A 30 2.24 -2.95 1.30
C VAL A 30 2.80 -2.39 2.60
N ALA A 31 2.13 -1.40 3.18
CA ALA A 31 2.59 -0.74 4.39
C ALA A 31 1.46 -0.63 5.43
N PRO A 32 1.65 -1.08 6.69
CA PRO A 32 2.82 -1.80 7.19
C PRO A 32 2.90 -3.26 6.69
N GLY A 33 1.83 -3.80 6.11
CA GLY A 33 1.75 -5.21 5.74
C GLY A 33 1.71 -6.16 6.95
N ASN A 34 1.91 -7.45 6.69
CA ASN A 34 2.00 -8.51 7.70
C ASN A 34 2.86 -9.68 7.18
N ALA A 35 3.07 -10.72 8.01
CA ALA A 35 3.91 -11.86 7.65
C ALA A 35 3.40 -12.65 6.43
N GLY A 36 2.08 -12.75 6.22
CA GLY A 36 1.52 -13.39 5.04
C GLY A 36 1.74 -12.58 3.77
N ILE A 37 1.57 -11.25 3.87
CA ILE A 37 1.81 -10.31 2.78
C ILE A 37 3.29 -10.31 2.38
N ALA A 38 4.21 -10.38 3.35
CA ALA A 38 5.65 -10.44 3.09
C ALA A 38 6.08 -11.66 2.25
N ALA A 39 5.26 -12.71 2.16
CA ALA A 39 5.50 -13.84 1.29
C ALA A 39 5.18 -13.55 -0.20
N ILE A 40 4.41 -12.50 -0.47
CA ILE A 40 3.92 -12.17 -1.82
C ILE A 40 4.18 -10.72 -2.25
N ALA A 41 4.56 -9.80 -1.37
CA ALA A 41 4.82 -8.40 -1.69
C ALA A 41 5.92 -7.84 -0.78
N GLU A 42 6.50 -6.70 -1.17
CA GLU A 42 7.42 -5.96 -0.30
C GLU A 42 6.60 -5.32 0.84
N CYS A 43 7.08 -5.45 2.09
CA CYS A 43 6.50 -4.75 3.23
C CYS A 43 7.38 -3.57 3.61
N ALA A 44 6.77 -2.41 3.89
CA ALA A 44 7.46 -1.21 4.34
C ALA A 44 6.88 -0.72 5.67
N ALA A 45 7.73 -0.22 6.57
CA ALA A 45 7.28 0.51 7.74
C ALA A 45 6.93 1.95 7.33
N LEU A 46 5.66 2.34 7.50
CA LEU A 46 5.15 3.66 7.16
C LEU A 46 3.97 3.96 8.09
N ASP A 47 3.88 5.19 8.59
CA ASP A 47 2.65 5.67 9.20
C ASP A 47 1.66 6.00 8.09
N ILE A 48 0.61 5.18 7.99
CA ILE A 48 -0.36 5.26 6.90
C ILE A 48 -1.44 6.31 7.13
N GLU A 49 -1.52 6.92 8.31
CA GLU A 49 -2.45 8.00 8.62
C GLU A 49 -1.82 9.40 8.37
N ASP A 50 -0.50 9.46 8.21
CA ASP A 50 0.21 10.67 7.79
C ASP A 50 0.27 10.77 6.26
N GLY A 51 -0.66 11.53 5.68
CA GLY A 51 -0.71 11.73 4.23
C GLY A 51 0.54 12.42 3.64
N GLY A 52 1.28 13.20 4.44
CA GLY A 52 2.56 13.77 4.00
C GLY A 52 3.64 12.70 3.86
N ALA A 53 3.77 11.84 4.87
CA ALA A 53 4.70 10.71 4.84
C ALA A 53 4.35 9.72 3.71
N VAL A 54 3.06 9.46 3.48
CA VAL A 54 2.61 8.60 2.36
C VAL A 54 2.97 9.21 1.01
N ALA A 55 2.75 10.52 0.82
CA ALA A 55 3.09 11.20 -0.43
C ALA A 55 4.61 11.21 -0.71
N GLU A 56 5.42 11.48 0.32
CA GLU A 56 6.88 11.42 0.22
C GLU A 56 7.35 9.99 -0.12
N PHE A 57 6.84 8.99 0.60
CA PHE A 57 7.13 7.59 0.32
C PHE A 57 6.78 7.20 -1.12
N CYS A 58 5.63 7.66 -1.63
CA CYS A 58 5.22 7.42 -3.01
C CYS A 58 6.19 8.04 -4.02
N ALA A 59 6.65 9.27 -3.79
CA ALA A 59 7.62 9.94 -4.65
C ALA A 59 8.98 9.21 -4.67
N GLU A 60 9.49 8.84 -3.49
CA GLU A 60 10.77 8.12 -3.36
C GLU A 60 10.74 6.73 -3.99
N ASN A 61 9.58 6.06 -3.94
CA ASN A 61 9.39 4.70 -4.44
C ASN A 61 8.78 4.64 -5.85
N ALA A 62 8.62 5.79 -6.51
CA ALA A 62 7.96 5.91 -7.81
C ALA A 62 6.64 5.14 -7.86
N VAL A 63 5.78 5.31 -6.85
CA VAL A 63 4.45 4.68 -6.77
C VAL A 63 3.50 5.42 -7.71
N ASP A 64 2.84 4.67 -8.58
CA ASP A 64 1.89 5.19 -9.56
C ASP A 64 0.44 5.20 -9.05
N PHE A 65 0.12 4.28 -8.13
CA PHE A 65 -1.24 4.08 -7.65
C PHE A 65 -1.26 3.56 -6.21
N VAL A 66 -2.14 4.13 -5.38
CA VAL A 66 -2.31 3.77 -3.97
C VAL A 66 -3.69 3.15 -3.76
N ILE A 67 -3.73 2.00 -3.08
CA ILE A 67 -4.96 1.36 -2.60
C ILE A 67 -5.01 1.52 -1.08
N ILE A 68 -5.98 2.28 -0.59
CA ILE A 68 -6.17 2.49 0.85
C ILE A 68 -7.13 1.43 1.39
N GLY A 69 -6.62 0.51 2.21
CA GLY A 69 -7.39 -0.60 2.75
C GLY A 69 -8.23 -0.23 3.96
N PRO A 70 -7.64 0.25 5.07
CA PRO A 70 -8.36 0.67 6.27
C PRO A 70 -9.11 1.99 6.12
N GLU A 71 -10.13 2.16 6.96
CA GLU A 71 -10.94 3.38 7.04
C GLU A 71 -10.24 4.55 7.74
N ALA A 72 -9.29 4.30 8.64
CA ALA A 72 -8.63 5.36 9.42
C ALA A 72 -7.80 6.34 8.55
N PRO A 73 -6.95 5.88 7.60
CA PRO A 73 -6.29 6.78 6.65
C PRO A 73 -7.26 7.58 5.78
N LEU A 74 -8.39 6.98 5.40
CA LEU A 74 -9.42 7.69 4.64
C LEU A 74 -10.04 8.81 5.49
N ALA A 75 -10.39 8.52 6.75
CA ALA A 75 -10.92 9.52 7.68
C ALA A 75 -9.91 10.64 7.99
N ALA A 76 -8.62 10.33 7.97
CA ALA A 76 -7.54 11.30 8.13
C ALA A 76 -7.27 12.16 6.87
N GLY A 77 -7.97 11.90 5.75
CA GLY A 77 -7.81 12.68 4.51
C GLY A 77 -6.52 12.36 3.74
N VAL A 78 -5.95 11.16 3.91
CA VAL A 78 -4.72 10.75 3.23
C VAL A 78 -4.86 10.78 1.71
N ALA A 79 -6.06 10.54 1.18
CA ALA A 79 -6.34 10.58 -0.26
C ALA A 79 -6.41 12.01 -0.85
N ASP A 80 -6.49 13.05 0.00
CA ASP A 80 -6.62 14.44 -0.43
C ASP A 80 -5.26 15.15 -0.63
N ARG A 81 -4.16 14.47 -0.29
CA ARG A 81 -2.79 15.00 -0.30
C ARG A 81 -2.06 14.77 -1.62
#